data_AF-A0A1Z8RMY5-F1
#
_entry.id   AF-A0A1Z8RMY5-F1
#
_cell.length_a   1.000
_cell.length_b   1.000
_cell.length_c   1.000
_cell.angle_alpha   90.00
_cell.angle_beta   90.00
_cell.angle_gamma   90.00
#
_symmetry.space_group_name_H-M   'P 1'
#
loop_
_entity.id
_entity.type
_entity.pdbx_description
1 polymer ?
#
loop_
_entity_poly.entity_id
_entity_poly.type
_entity_poly.pdbx_seq_one_letter_code
_entity_poly.pdbx_strand_id
1 'polypeptide(L)'
;MISEDVVFDRFMADLDAQIEVLSSIAGDNRILTEQLRLLLESRELVYQQAKEIERLVELLDPDIDDQGLTIVDRSELSQDLYSS
;
A
#
# COMPACT_ATOMS: atom_id res chain seq x y z
N MET A 1 7.50 -6.23 5.32
CA MET A 1 6.26 -7.04 5.28
C MET A 1 5.57 -7.13 6.64
N ILE A 2 5.70 -8.15 7.50
CA ILE A 2 4.85 -8.27 8.72
C ILE A 2 4.83 -7.00 9.60
N SER A 3 5.96 -6.30 9.74
CA SER A 3 6.03 -5.06 10.53
C SER A 3 5.39 -3.83 9.85
N GLU A 4 5.32 -3.79 8.53
CA GLU A 4 4.68 -2.68 7.78
C GLU A 4 3.17 -2.88 7.74
N ASP A 5 2.71 -4.12 7.59
CA ASP A 5 1.29 -4.48 7.62
C ASP A 5 0.67 -4.12 8.98
N VAL A 6 1.38 -4.41 10.08
CA VAL A 6 0.94 -4.03 11.45
C VAL A 6 0.88 -2.51 11.64
N VAL A 7 1.77 -1.75 11.01
CA VAL A 7 1.76 -0.28 11.07
C VAL A 7 0.60 0.29 10.27
N PHE A 8 0.32 -0.27 9.10
CA PHE A 8 -0.81 0.12 8.26
C PHE A 8 -2.15 -0.16 8.95
N ASP A 9 -2.33 -1.38 9.48
CA ASP A 9 -3.57 -1.76 10.18
C ASP A 9 -3.85 -0.85 11.38
N ARG A 10 -2.80 -0.51 12.14
CA ARG A 10 -2.92 0.44 13.25
C ARG A 10 -3.31 1.84 12.77
N PHE A 11 -2.69 2.32 11.69
CA PHE A 11 -3.03 3.61 11.11
C PHE A 11 -4.49 3.67 10.66
N MET A 12 -4.99 2.60 10.02
CA MET A 12 -6.39 2.49 9.62
C MET A 12 -7.34 2.49 10.82
N ALA A 13 -6.99 1.77 11.90
CA ALA A 13 -7.77 1.76 13.13
C ALA A 13 -7.82 3.15 13.80
N ASP A 14 -6.71 3.91 13.77
CA ASP A 14 -6.67 5.28 14.31
C ASP A 14 -7.54 6.24 13.48
N LEU A 15 -7.61 6.08 12.15
CA LEU A 15 -8.53 6.82 11.29
C LEU A 15 -9.99 6.48 11.59
N ASP A 16 -10.31 5.20 11.78
CA ASP A 16 -11.67 4.75 12.12
C ASP A 16 -12.14 5.34 13.45
N ALA A 17 -11.27 5.37 14.47
CA ALA A 17 -11.58 6.00 15.76
C ALA A 17 -11.83 7.52 15.62
N GLN A 18 -11.05 8.22 14.80
CA GLN A 18 -11.27 9.65 14.54
C GLN A 18 -12.58 9.92 13.82
N ILE A 19 -12.95 9.07 12.86
CA ILE A 19 -14.23 9.14 12.14
C ILE A 19 -15.39 8.94 13.11
N GLU A 20 -15.32 7.98 14.03
CA GLU A 20 -16.35 7.74 15.03
C GLU A 20 -16.53 8.96 15.96
N VAL A 21 -15.42 9.51 16.45
CA VAL A 21 -15.45 10.72 17.29
C VAL A 21 -16.07 11.88 16.53
N LEU A 22 -15.58 12.19 15.32
CA LEU A 22 -16.09 13.30 14.51
C LEU A 22 -17.57 13.12 14.16
N SER A 23 -18.00 11.90 13.81
CA SER A 23 -19.40 11.59 13.53
C SER A 23 -20.29 11.86 14.75
N SER A 24 -19.79 11.60 15.94
CA SER A 24 -20.51 11.79 17.20
C SER A 24 -20.61 13.26 17.61
N ILE A 25 -19.62 14.10 17.25
CA ILE A 25 -19.55 15.50 17.68
C ILE A 25 -19.91 16.53 16.60
N ALA A 26 -19.99 16.13 15.33
CA ALA A 26 -20.18 17.08 14.23
C ALA A 26 -21.53 17.80 14.33
N GLY A 27 -22.64 17.07 14.55
CA GLY A 27 -23.98 17.66 14.60
C GLY A 27 -24.23 18.61 13.41
N ASP A 28 -24.63 19.84 13.71
CA ASP A 28 -24.82 20.91 12.71
C ASP A 28 -23.57 21.79 12.50
N ASN A 29 -22.43 21.44 13.12
CA ASN A 29 -21.18 22.19 12.98
C ASN A 29 -20.57 21.91 11.60
N ARG A 30 -20.78 22.85 10.69
CA ARG A 30 -20.31 22.79 9.30
C ARG A 30 -18.82 22.48 9.15
N ILE A 31 -17.97 22.94 10.06
CA ILE A 31 -16.52 22.68 10.00
C ILE A 31 -16.26 21.21 10.30
N LEU A 32 -16.84 20.68 11.38
CA LEU A 32 -16.66 19.29 11.78
C LEU A 32 -17.29 18.33 10.76
N THR A 33 -18.43 18.69 10.17
CA THR A 33 -19.05 17.92 9.07
C THR A 33 -18.13 17.85 7.85
N GLU A 34 -17.51 18.95 7.45
CA GLU A 34 -16.59 18.97 6.32
C GLU A 34 -15.29 18.21 6.63
N GLN A 35 -14.78 18.32 7.86
CA GLN A 35 -13.64 17.53 8.32
C GLN A 35 -13.94 16.03 8.30
N LEU A 36 -15.13 15.62 8.74
CA LEU A 36 -15.58 14.24 8.65
C LEU A 36 -15.64 13.76 7.19
N ARG A 37 -16.19 14.57 6.28
CA ARG A 37 -16.23 14.26 4.85
C ARG A 37 -14.83 14.04 4.27
N LEU A 38 -13.90 14.96 4.54
CA LEU A 38 -12.53 14.89 4.07
C LEU A 38 -11.77 13.69 4.66
N LEU A 39 -12.03 13.36 5.93
CA LEU A 39 -11.41 12.22 6.59
C LEU A 39 -11.88 10.89 6.00
N LEU A 40 -13.17 10.75 5.73
CA LEU A 40 -13.74 9.59 5.04
C LEU A 40 -13.14 9.41 3.64
N GLU A 41 -13.03 10.50 2.88
CA GLU A 41 -12.41 10.50 1.54
C GLU A 41 -10.93 10.09 1.61
N SER A 42 -10.18 10.67 2.56
CA SER A 42 -8.75 10.37 2.76
C SER A 42 -8.51 8.92 3.18
N ARG A 43 -9.36 8.36 4.07
CA ARG A 43 -9.30 6.97 4.49
C ARG A 43 -9.44 6.01 3.30
N GLU A 44 -10.40 6.28 2.42
CA GLU A 44 -10.60 5.45 1.22
C GLU A 44 -9.40 5.53 0.27
N LEU A 45 -8.87 6.74 0.04
CA LEU A 45 -7.69 6.93 -0.81
C LEU A 45 -6.47 6.15 -0.31
N VAL A 46 -6.21 6.20 1.00
CA VAL A 46 -5.11 5.44 1.61
C VAL A 46 -5.30 3.94 1.41
N TYR A 47 -6.51 3.43 1.65
CA TYR A 47 -6.81 2.00 1.48
C TYR A 47 -6.59 1.54 0.04
N GLN A 48 -7.04 2.33 -0.94
CA GLN A 48 -6.82 2.01 -2.35
C GLN A 48 -5.34 2.07 -2.74
N GLN A 49 -4.58 3.03 -2.20
CA GLN A 49 -3.14 3.11 -2.43
C GLN A 49 -2.39 1.89 -1.88
N ALA A 50 -2.75 1.40 -0.70
CA ALA A 50 -2.15 0.19 -0.13
C ALA A 50 -2.37 -1.03 -1.03
N LYS A 51 -3.60 -1.21 -1.53
CA LYS A 51 -3.93 -2.29 -2.47
C LYS A 51 -3.19 -2.17 -3.80
N GLU A 52 -3.00 -0.96 -4.30
CA GLU A 52 -2.24 -0.76 -5.54
C GLU A 52 -0.75 -1.05 -5.33
N ILE A 53 -0.19 -0.72 -4.17
CA ILE A 53 1.19 -1.10 -3.83
C ILE A 53 1.33 -2.63 -3.79
N GLU A 54 0.42 -3.35 -3.13
CA GLU A 54 0.41 -4.81 -3.13
C GLU A 54 0.37 -5.38 -4.55
N ARG A 55 -0.52 -4.85 -5.40
CA ARG A 55 -0.63 -5.24 -6.82
C ARG A 55 0.65 -4.97 -7.59
N LEU A 56 1.31 -3.83 -7.36
CA LEU A 56 2.58 -3.48 -8.02
C LEU A 56 3.73 -4.37 -7.54
N VAL A 57 3.74 -4.76 -6.27
CA VAL A 57 4.70 -5.73 -5.72
C VAL A 57 4.51 -7.10 -6.36
N GLU A 58 3.28 -7.56 -6.57
CA GLU A 58 3.00 -8.82 -7.29
C GLU A 58 3.43 -8.77 -8.76
N LEU A 59 3.40 -7.59 -9.39
CA LEU A 59 3.84 -7.38 -10.77
C LEU A 59 5.36 -7.22 -10.91
N LEU A 60 6.05 -6.85 -9.84
CA LEU A 60 7.51 -6.83 -9.81
C LEU A 60 8.00 -8.28 -9.77
N ASP A 61 8.57 -8.72 -10.90
CA ASP A 61 9.17 -10.04 -11.07
C ASP A 61 10.20 -10.28 -9.95
N PRO A 62 10.16 -11.42 -9.22
CA PRO A 62 11.18 -11.76 -8.21
C PRO A 62 12.61 -11.76 -8.75
N ASP A 63 12.76 -11.82 -10.07
CA ASP A 63 14.05 -11.74 -10.75
C ASP A 63 14.50 -10.30 -11.02
N ILE A 64 13.90 -9.27 -10.42
CA ILE A 64 14.35 -7.89 -10.56
C ILE A 64 15.00 -7.42 -9.25
N ASP A 65 16.27 -7.00 -9.33
CA ASP A 65 17.00 -6.49 -8.16
C ASP A 65 16.53 -5.08 -7.73
N ASP A 66 17.08 -4.59 -6.62
CA ASP A 66 16.76 -3.28 -6.05
C ASP A 66 17.10 -2.09 -6.98
N GLN A 67 17.77 -2.35 -8.10
CA GLN A 67 18.12 -1.37 -9.14
C GLN A 67 17.22 -1.48 -10.38
N GLY A 68 16.24 -2.38 -10.39
CA GLY A 68 15.36 -2.60 -11.55
C GLY A 68 16.01 -3.43 -12.66
N LEU A 69 17.07 -4.18 -12.36
CA LEU A 69 17.77 -5.04 -13.32
C LEU A 69 17.34 -6.50 -13.16
N THR A 70 17.19 -7.20 -14.28
CA THR A 70 16.90 -8.64 -14.27
C THR A 70 18.12 -9.43 -13.77
N ILE A 71 17.94 -10.20 -12.71
CA ILE A 71 18.87 -11.17 -12.15
C ILE A 71 18.90 -12.36 -13.12
N VAL A 72 19.90 -12.37 -14.00
CA VAL A 72 20.15 -13.52 -14.89
C VAL A 72 20.98 -14.56 -14.14
N ASP A 73 20.44 -15.76 -13.94
CA ASP A 73 21.24 -16.87 -13.40
C ASP A 73 22.31 -17.26 -14.43
N ARG A 74 23.58 -17.11 -14.03
CA ARG A 74 24.74 -17.37 -14.88
C ARG A 74 24.87 -18.85 -15.26
N SER A 75 24.17 -19.74 -14.56
CA SER A 75 24.01 -21.16 -14.90
C SER A 75 23.43 -21.36 -16.30
N GLU A 76 22.39 -20.60 -16.65
CA GLU A 76 21.60 -20.79 -17.88
C GLU A 76 22.37 -20.30 -19.11
N LEU A 77 23.12 -19.21 -18.98
CA LEU A 77 24.00 -18.68 -20.03
C LEU A 77 25.12 -19.65 -20.44
N SER A 78 25.49 -20.60 -19.58
CA SER A 78 26.55 -21.57 -19.88
C SER A 78 26.06 -22.74 -20.76
N GLN A 79 24.77 -23.09 -20.73
CA GLN A 79 24.24 -24.20 -21.54
C GLN A 79 24.16 -23.84 -23.03
N ASP A 80 23.94 -22.57 -23.36
CA ASP A 80 23.88 -22.08 -24.74
C ASP A 80 25.25 -21.97 -25.40
N LEU A 81 26.33 -21.77 -24.61
CA LEU A 81 27.70 -21.64 -25.13
C LEU A 81 28.39 -22.99 -25.40
N TYR A 82 27.85 -24.11 -24.91
CA TYR A 82 28.40 -25.45 -25.12
C TYR A 82 27.52 -26.37 -25.97
N SER A 83 26.43 -25.85 -26.56
CA SER A 83 25.50 -26.60 -27.42
C SER A 83 25.66 -26.33 -28.93
N SER A 84 26.86 -25.95 -29.41
CA SER A 84 27.19 -25.88 -30.85
C SER A 84 28.52 -26.54 -31.18
#